data_AF-W1DV31-F1
#
_entry.id   AF-W1DV31-F1
#
_cell.length_a   1.000
_cell.length_b   1.000
_cell.length_c   1.000
_cell.angle_alpha   90.00
_cell.angle_beta   90.00
_cell.angle_gamma   90.00
#
_symmetry.space_group_name_H-M   'P 1'
#
loop_
_entity.id
_entity.type
_entity.pdbx_description
1 polymer ?
#
loop_
_entity_poly.entity_id
_entity_poly.type
_entity_poly.pdbx_seq_one_letter_code
_entity_poly.pdbx_strand_id
1 'polypeptide(L)' 'MINLQRLDLNLLRTLDVLLSENNVTRAAQRLNLSQPR' A
#
# COMPACT_ATOMS: atom_id res chain seq x y z
N MET A 1 -0.70 22.95 -7.59
CA MET A 1 -0.93 21.93 -8.62
C MET A 1 -0.23 20.66 -8.16
N ILE A 2 -0.94 19.52 -8.09
CA ILE A 2 -0.32 18.24 -7.69
C ILE A 2 0.57 17.78 -8.83
N ASN A 3 1.85 17.55 -8.54
CA ASN A 3 2.80 17.07 -9.55
C ASN A 3 2.67 15.55 -9.69
N LEU A 4 1.83 15.12 -10.62
CA LEU A 4 1.59 13.70 -10.92
C LEU A 4 2.83 12.98 -11.45
N GLN A 5 3.83 13.69 -11.98
CA GLN A 5 5.09 13.07 -12.44
C GLN A 5 5.94 12.58 -11.27
N ARG A 6 5.70 13.09 -10.05
CA ARG A 6 6.40 12.71 -8.82
C ARG A 6 5.59 11.75 -7.94
N LEU A 7 4.42 11.31 -8.41
CA LEU A 7 3.59 10.39 -7.67
C LEU A 7 4.14 8.97 -7.79
N ASP A 8 4.50 8.37 -6.67
CA ASP A 8 4.84 6.96 -6.63
C ASP A 8 3.57 6.11 -6.71
N LEU A 9 3.36 5.48 -7.87
CA LEU A 9 2.21 4.63 -8.12
C LEU A 9 2.20 3.36 -7.24
N ASN A 10 3.36 2.94 -6.72
CA ASN A 10 3.42 1.82 -5.80
C ASN A 10 2.75 2.17 -4.45
N LEU A 11 2.83 3.43 -4.02
CA LEU A 11 2.15 3.87 -2.80
C LEU A 11 0.63 3.85 -2.95
N LEU A 12 0.12 4.17 -4.14
CA LEU A 12 -1.32 4.06 -4.42
C LEU A 12 -1.81 2.62 -4.36
N ARG A 13 -1.02 1.69 -4.93
CA ARG A 13 -1.32 0.25 -4.85
C ARG A 13 -1.28 -0.26 -3.41
N THR A 14 -0.29 0.15 -2.62
CA THR A 14 -0.21 -0.20 -1.21
C THR A 14 -1.38 0.37 -0.43
N LEU A 15 -1.78 1.61 -0.70
CA LEU A 15 -2.92 2.27 -0.07
C LEU A 15 -4.24 1.54 -0.37
N ASP A 16 -4.47 1.13 -1.61
CA ASP A 16 -5.65 0.36 -2.02
C ASP A 16 -5.80 -0.94 -1.20
N VAL A 17 -4.70 -1.66 -1.03
CA VAL A 17 -4.69 -2.90 -0.22
C VAL A 17 -4.95 -2.61 1.26
N LEU A 18 -4.36 -1.54 1.81
CA LEU A 18 -4.59 -1.14 3.21
C LEU A 18 -6.06 -0.77 3.46
N LEU A 19 -6.68 -0.02 2.55
CA LEU A 19 -8.09 0.37 2.65
C LEU A 19 -9.03 -0.82 2.46
N SER A 20 -8.68 -1.77 1.58
CA SER A 20 -9.47 -2.97 1.34
C SER A 20 -9.47 -3.93 2.54
N GLU A 21 -8.31 -4.16 3.14
CA GLU A 21 -8.17 -5.17 4.21
C GLU A 21 -8.60 -4.66 5.60
N ASN A 22 -8.58 -3.34 5.86
CA ASN A 22 -8.83 -2.73 7.18
C ASN A 22 -8.00 -3.36 8.34
N ASN A 23 -6.94 -4.11 7.99
CA ASN A 23 -6.07 -4.83 8.91
C ASN A 23 -4.67 -4.90 8.31
N VAL A 24 -3.70 -4.30 9.00
CA VAL A 24 -2.34 -4.11 8.49
C VAL A 24 -1.60 -5.45 8.31
N THR A 25 -1.86 -6.43 9.17
CA THR A 25 -1.27 -7.77 9.06
C THR A 25 -1.77 -8.50 7.83
N ARG A 26 -3.09 -8.46 7.55
CA ARG A 26 -3.67 -9.05 6.33
C ARG A 26 -3.22 -8.33 5.07
N ALA A 27 -3.12 -7.00 5.11
CA ALA A 27 -2.58 -6.19 4.02
C ALA A 27 -1.11 -6.56 3.71
N ALA A 28 -0.27 -6.70 4.74
CA ALA A 28 1.13 -7.12 4.56
C ALA A 28 1.24 -8.51 3.95
N GLN A 29 0.42 -9.47 4.41
CA GLN A 29 0.33 -10.81 3.81
C GLN A 29 -0.07 -10.75 2.33
N ARG A 30 -1.09 -9.95 1.99
CA ARG A 30 -1.57 -9.79 0.61
C ARG A 30 -0.57 -9.07 -0.30
N LEU A 31 0.24 -8.19 0.25
CA LEU A 31 1.34 -7.53 -0.46
C LEU A 31 2.60 -8.41 -0.58
N ASN A 32 2.57 -9.65 -0.07
CA ASN A 32 3.73 -10.55 0.05
C ASN A 32 4.91 -9.87 0.77
N LEU A 33 4.63 -8.91 1.64
CA LEU A 33 5.64 -8.27 2.47
C LEU A 33 5.83 -9.17 3.68
N SER A 34 7.05 -9.67 3.88
CA SER A 34 7.42 -10.20 5.19
C SER A 34 7.16 -9.09 6.19
N GLN A 35 6.20 -9.32 7.09
CA GLN A 35 5.70 -8.31 8.01
C GLN A 35 6.88 -7.54 8.63
N PRO A 36 6.89 -6.20 8.58
CA PRO A 36 7.89 -5.45 9.34
C PRO A 36 7.69 -5.82 10.80
N ARG A 37 8.73 -6.41 11.41
CA ARG A 37 8.76 -6.62 12.85
C ARG A 37 8.84 -5.29 13.58
#